data_AF-A0A358D5Y6-F1
#
_entry.id   AF-A0A358D5Y6-F1
#
_cell.length_a   1.000
_cell.length_b   1.000
_cell.length_c   1.000
_cell.angle_alpha   90.00
_cell.angle_beta   90.00
_cell.angle_gamma   90.00
#
_symmetry.space_group_name_H-M   'P 1'
#
loop_
_entity.id
_entity.type
_entity.pdbx_description
1 polymer ?
#
loop_
_entity_poly.entity_id
_entity_poly.type
_entity_poly.pdbx_seq_one_letter_code
_entity_poly.pdbx_strand_id
1 'polypeptide(L)' 'MTSEIPVKDRYYEDFAVGESFTLGSVEMLEKEMIEFATQFDPQRFHIDPDAAAQTVYGGL' A
#
# COMPACT_ATOMS: atom_id res chain seq x y z
N MET A 1 5.17 -27.60 -3.14
CA MET A 1 6.04 -27.36 -4.30
C MET A 1 5.64 -26.00 -4.85
N THR A 2 6.56 -25.06 -4.94
CA THR A 2 6.29 -23.74 -5.52
C THR A 2 6.10 -23.91 -7.03
N SER A 3 5.11 -23.25 -7.64
CA SER A 3 4.91 -23.32 -9.08
C SER A 3 6.04 -22.62 -9.84
N GLU A 4 6.53 -23.26 -10.90
CA GLU A 4 7.58 -22.74 -11.81
C GLU A 4 7.03 -21.67 -12.78
N ILE A 5 5.71 -21.49 -12.84
CA ILE A 5 5.08 -20.46 -13.67
C ILE A 5 5.20 -19.10 -12.96
N PRO A 6 5.63 -18.02 -13.63
CA PRO A 6 5.66 -16.69 -13.03
C PRO A 6 4.28 -16.28 -12.51
N VAL A 7 4.21 -15.64 -11.33
CA VAL A 7 2.92 -15.31 -10.66
C VAL A 7 1.93 -14.58 -11.57
N LYS A 8 2.41 -13.66 -12.42
CA LYS A 8 1.59 -12.89 -13.36
C LYS A 8 0.94 -13.72 -14.48
N ASP A 9 1.43 -14.94 -14.72
CA ASP A 9 1.03 -15.83 -15.81
C ASP A 9 0.29 -17.07 -15.28
N ARG A 10 0.03 -17.14 -13.96
CA ARG A 10 -0.63 -18.27 -13.31
C ARG A 10 -2.15 -18.21 -13.44
N TYR A 11 -2.75 -19.39 -13.54
CA TYR A 11 -4.18 -19.62 -13.40
C TYR A 11 -4.49 -20.28 -12.05
N TYR A 12 -5.76 -20.58 -11.80
CA TYR A 12 -6.23 -21.06 -10.49
C TYR A 12 -5.49 -22.32 -10.00
N GLU A 13 -5.26 -23.27 -10.90
CA GLU A 13 -4.65 -24.57 -10.59
C GLU A 13 -3.16 -24.50 -10.28
N ASP A 14 -2.51 -23.37 -10.57
CA ASP A 14 -1.07 -23.18 -10.38
C ASP A 14 -0.71 -22.71 -8.96
N PHE A 15 -1.71 -22.40 -8.13
CA PHE A 15 -1.53 -21.97 -6.75
C PHE A 15 -1.61 -23.14 -5.78
N ALA A 16 -0.65 -23.22 -4.86
CA ALA A 16 -0.67 -24.21 -3.79
C ALA A 16 -1.23 -23.62 -2.49
N VAL A 17 -1.97 -24.42 -1.72
CA VAL A 17 -2.41 -24.04 -0.37
C VAL A 17 -1.18 -23.76 0.50
N GLY A 18 -1.17 -22.60 1.16
CA GLY A 18 -0.06 -22.16 2.01
C GLY A 18 1.09 -21.50 1.25
N GLU A 19 0.97 -21.28 -0.06
CA GLU A 19 1.95 -20.52 -0.82
C GLU A 19 1.95 -19.04 -0.40
N SER A 20 3.15 -18.46 -0.26
CA SER A 20 3.35 -17.06 0.11
C SER A 20 4.46 -16.44 -0.74
N PHE A 21 4.32 -15.17 -1.08
CA PHE A 21 5.32 -14.42 -1.85
C PHE A 21 5.70 -13.15 -1.10
N THR A 22 6.98 -12.81 -1.14
CA THR A 22 7.44 -11.50 -0.71
C THR A 22 7.40 -10.57 -1.91
N LEU A 23 6.64 -9.48 -1.79
CA LEU A 23 6.63 -8.43 -2.80
C LEU A 23 7.84 -7.52 -2.64
N GLY A 24 8.11 -6.70 -3.65
CA GLY A 24 9.06 -5.60 -3.53
C GLY A 24 8.58 -4.53 -2.54
N SER A 25 9.44 -3.56 -2.29
CA SER A 25 9.11 -2.37 -1.51
C SER A 25 8.91 -1.17 -2.44
N VAL A 26 8.05 -0.26 -2.04
CA VAL A 26 7.88 1.06 -2.64
C VAL A 26 8.16 2.12 -1.58
N GLU A 27 8.83 3.20 -1.96
CA GLU A 27 8.98 4.37 -1.09
C GLU A 27 7.66 5.13 -1.09
N MET A 28 7.10 5.37 0.10
CA MET A 28 5.90 6.18 0.25
C MET A 28 6.30 7.65 0.33
N LEU A 29 6.12 8.38 -0.77
CA LEU A 29 6.46 9.80 -0.81
C LEU A 29 5.29 10.64 -0.28
N GLU A 30 5.59 11.62 0.58
CA GLU A 30 4.59 12.52 1.18
C GLU A 30 3.64 13.13 0.12
N LYS A 31 4.21 13.59 -0.99
CA LYS A 31 3.45 14.17 -2.10
C LYS A 31 2.41 13.19 -2.66
N GLU A 32 2.78 11.93 -2.87
CA GLU A 32 1.89 10.91 -3.43
C GLU A 32 0.78 10.55 -2.42
N MET A 33 1.11 10.51 -1.13
CA MET A 33 0.13 10.30 -0.06
C MET A 33 -0.91 11.43 -0.04
N ILE A 34 -0.47 12.69 -0.10
CA ILE A 34 -1.36 13.86 -0.11
C ILE A 34 -2.21 13.89 -1.38
N GLU A 35 -1.63 13.62 -2.55
CA GLU A 35 -2.35 13.60 -3.83
C GLU A 35 -3.46 12.53 -3.81
N PHE A 36 -3.15 11.32 -3.35
CA PHE A 36 -4.11 10.25 -3.20
C PHE A 36 -5.22 10.61 -2.21
N ALA A 37 -4.85 11.08 -1.01
CA ALA A 37 -5.81 11.45 0.01
C ALA A 37 -6.73 12.60 -0.45
N THR A 38 -6.18 13.61 -1.11
CA THR A 38 -6.96 14.73 -1.66
C THR A 38 -8.04 14.24 -2.63
N GLN A 39 -7.73 13.22 -3.44
CA GLN A 39 -8.66 12.69 -4.42
C GLN A 39 -9.70 11.76 -3.81
N PHE A 40 -9.32 10.90 -2.86
CA PHE A 40 -10.14 9.76 -2.47
C PHE A 40 -10.64 9.80 -1.03
N ASP A 41 -9.92 10.44 -0.10
CA ASP A 41 -10.30 10.55 1.32
C ASP A 41 -9.68 11.80 1.98
N PRO A 42 -10.20 13.01 1.69
CA PRO A 42 -9.59 14.27 2.08
C PRO A 42 -9.87 14.62 3.55
N GLN A 43 -9.65 13.67 4.46
CA GLN A 43 -9.67 13.95 5.90
C GLN A 43 -8.56 14.93 6.22
N ARG A 44 -8.85 15.88 7.10
CA ARG A 44 -7.95 17.00 7.39
C ARG A 44 -6.54 16.53 7.76
N PHE A 45 -6.41 15.48 8.55
CA PHE A 45 -5.12 14.95 8.98
C PHE A 45 -4.38 14.13 7.89
N HIS A 46 -4.97 13.89 6.72
CA HIS A 46 -4.28 13.29 5.57
C HIS A 46 -3.65 14.31 4.61
N ILE A 47 -4.02 15.60 4.71
CA ILE A 47 -3.63 16.62 3.72
C ILE A 47 -3.04 17.90 4.35
N ASP A 48 -3.08 18.02 5.68
CA ASP A 48 -2.60 19.17 6.44
C ASP A 48 -1.66 18.65 7.55
N PRO A 49 -0.32 18.82 7.40
CA PRO A 49 0.66 18.37 8.38
C PRO A 49 0.45 18.95 9.78
N ASP A 50 -0.01 20.20 9.88
CA ASP A 50 -0.26 20.85 11.17
C ASP A 50 -1.47 20.25 11.87
N ALA A 51 -2.50 19.86 11.10
CA ALA A 51 -3.64 19.13 11.63
C ALA A 51 -3.27 17.69 12.02
N ALA A 52 -2.43 17.02 11.22
CA ALA A 52 -1.97 15.67 11.48
C ALA A 52 -1.17 15.58 12.79
N ALA A 53 -0.30 16.56 13.05
CA ALA A 53 0.48 16.69 14.28
C ALA A 53 -0.38 16.82 15.55
N GLN A 54 -1.64 17.25 15.44
CA GLN A 54 -2.57 17.39 16.56
C GLN A 54 -3.37 16.11 16.84
N THR A 55 -3.22 15.08 16.01
CA THR A 55 -3.89 13.79 16.20
C THR A 55 -3.03 12.82 17.02
N VAL A 56 -3.61 11.65 17.34
CA VAL A 56 -2.87 10.55 17.97
C VAL A 56 -1.74 9.98 17.10
N TYR A 57 -1.73 10.29 15.80
CA TYR A 57 -0.73 9.82 14.85
C TYR A 57 0.55 10.68 14.86
N GLY A 58 0.47 11.92 15.36
CA GLY A 58 1.63 12.77 15.63
C GLY A 58 2.30 13.41 14.40
N GLY A 59 1.75 13.22 13.20
CA GLY A 59 2.28 13.79 11.96
C GLY A 59 1.58 13.18 10.75
N LEU A 60 1.97 13.67 9.57
CA LEU A 60 1.61 13.07 8.30
C LEU A 60 2.45 11.81 8.02
#